data_AF-A0A3P1CVU4-F1
#
_entry.id   AF-A0A3P1CVU4-F1
#
_cell.length_a   1.000
_cell.length_b   1.000
_cell.length_c   1.000
_cell.angle_alpha   90.00
_cell.angle_beta   90.00
_cell.angle_gamma   90.00
#
_symmetry.space_group_name_H-M   'P 1'
#
loop_
_entity.id
_entity.type
_entity.pdbx_description
1 polymer ?
#
loop_
_entity_poly.entity_id
_entity_poly.type
_entity_poly.pdbx_seq_one_letter_code
_entity_poly.pdbx_strand_id
1 'polypeptide(L)'
;MKTIYTQVSRTFLGFTFLTCVFGSCTVPDHYRVDSCSQISAMLAGCSGGYQLFVTINTTTNDPIGAVPAADAPAVLDPNEISSAGDDCLYKGNKIAPSKEATSLIITKPTFQYQYKCAPKVR
;
A
#
# COMPACT_ATOMS: atom_id res chain seq x y z
N MET A 1 -29.49 -16.84 54.03
CA MET A 1 -28.57 -16.22 53.03
C MET A 1 -27.67 -17.29 52.43
N LYS A 2 -27.32 -17.12 51.15
CA LYS A 2 -26.48 -17.96 50.24
C LYS A 2 -27.25 -18.93 49.32
N THR A 3 -27.67 -18.29 48.25
CA THR A 3 -28.29 -18.69 47.00
C THR A 3 -27.32 -19.36 46.03
N ILE A 4 -27.81 -20.35 45.28
CA ILE A 4 -27.75 -20.45 43.81
C ILE A 4 -26.36 -20.23 43.19
N TYR A 5 -25.45 -21.23 43.20
CA TYR A 5 -24.22 -21.18 42.38
C TYR A 5 -23.71 -22.55 41.89
N THR A 6 -24.57 -23.56 41.74
CA THR A 6 -24.08 -24.92 41.40
C THR A 6 -24.74 -25.55 40.17
N GLN A 7 -25.22 -24.76 39.21
CA GLN A 7 -25.94 -25.32 38.06
C GLN A 7 -25.71 -24.62 36.72
N VAL A 8 -24.58 -23.93 36.52
CA VAL A 8 -24.25 -23.29 35.23
C VAL A 8 -22.93 -23.80 34.62
N SER A 9 -22.16 -24.60 35.35
CA SER A 9 -20.78 -24.92 35.00
C SER A 9 -20.62 -26.09 34.01
N ARG A 10 -21.69 -26.79 33.63
CA ARG A 10 -21.61 -27.99 32.76
C ARG A 10 -22.04 -27.76 31.32
N THR A 11 -22.73 -26.67 31.02
CA THR A 11 -23.24 -26.40 29.66
C THR A 11 -22.35 -25.45 28.86
N PHE A 12 -21.38 -24.80 29.50
CA PHE A 12 -20.52 -23.78 28.88
C PHE A 12 -19.16 -24.28 28.39
N LEU A 13 -18.78 -25.54 28.69
CA LEU A 13 -17.52 -26.12 28.21
C LEU A 13 -17.62 -26.77 26.82
N GLY A 14 -18.83 -27.00 26.30
CA GLY A 14 -19.03 -27.66 24.99
C GLY A 14 -19.04 -26.71 23.80
N PHE A 15 -19.27 -25.41 24.00
CA PHE A 15 -19.41 -24.44 22.90
C PHE A 15 -18.12 -23.69 22.55
N THR A 16 -17.11 -23.72 23.41
CA THR A 16 -15.82 -23.06 23.15
C THR A 16 -14.85 -23.89 22.31
N PHE A 17 -15.15 -25.17 22.06
CA PHE A 17 -14.31 -26.01 21.18
C PHE A 17 -14.73 -25.93 19.70
N LEU A 18 -15.91 -25.42 19.38
CA LEU A 18 -16.40 -25.31 17.99
C LEU A 18 -16.11 -23.94 17.35
N THR A 19 -15.82 -22.91 18.13
CA THR A 19 -15.45 -21.58 17.61
C THR A 19 -13.96 -21.46 17.29
N CYS A 20 -13.11 -22.37 17.78
CA CYS A 20 -11.68 -22.37 17.45
C CYS A 20 -11.34 -23.05 16.11
N VAL A 21 -12.26 -23.79 15.49
CA VAL A 21 -12.03 -24.40 14.16
C VAL A 21 -12.30 -23.42 13.02
N PHE A 22 -13.06 -22.34 13.28
CA PHE A 22 -13.34 -21.27 12.32
C PHE A 22 -12.65 -19.94 12.67
N GLY A 23 -11.78 -19.94 13.69
CA GLY A 23 -10.94 -18.81 14.07
C GLY A 23 -9.75 -18.55 13.13
N SER A 24 -9.68 -19.26 12.00
CA SER A 24 -8.90 -18.81 10.85
C SER A 24 -9.63 -17.61 10.27
N CYS A 25 -9.36 -16.42 10.81
CA CYS A 25 -9.40 -15.19 10.03
C CYS A 25 -8.36 -15.34 8.91
N THR A 26 -8.68 -16.17 7.93
CA THR A 26 -8.27 -15.95 6.56
C THR A 26 -8.85 -14.60 6.24
N VAL A 27 -8.03 -13.55 6.44
CA VAL A 27 -8.22 -12.32 5.69
C VAL A 27 -8.39 -12.82 4.26
N PRO A 28 -9.55 -12.61 3.62
CA PRO A 28 -9.83 -13.21 2.34
C PRO A 28 -8.72 -12.76 1.38
N ASP A 29 -7.85 -13.71 1.03
CA ASP A 29 -6.73 -13.54 0.09
C ASP A 29 -7.22 -13.15 -1.32
N HIS A 30 -8.54 -13.13 -1.51
CA HIS A 30 -9.24 -12.71 -2.71
C HIS A 30 -9.24 -11.18 -2.94
N TYR A 31 -8.63 -10.38 -2.05
CA TYR A 31 -8.39 -8.94 -2.26
C TYR A 31 -6.90 -8.58 -2.31
N ARG A 32 -6.00 -9.53 -2.62
CA ARG A 32 -4.71 -9.16 -3.19
C ARG A 32 -4.93 -8.62 -4.61
N VAL A 33 -5.44 -7.41 -4.68
CA VAL A 33 -5.36 -6.59 -5.88
C VAL A 33 -3.87 -6.48 -6.15
N ASP A 34 -3.39 -7.13 -7.21
CA ASP A 34 -2.02 -7.05 -7.68
C ASP A 34 -1.61 -5.57 -7.65
N SER A 35 -0.65 -5.24 -6.80
CA SER A 35 -0.24 -3.85 -6.55
C SER A 35 0.18 -3.18 -7.86
N CYS A 36 0.69 -3.95 -8.83
CA CYS A 36 0.99 -3.46 -10.16
C CYS A 36 -0.24 -3.19 -11.02
N SER A 37 -1.34 -3.94 -10.88
CA SER A 37 -2.57 -3.67 -11.63
C SER A 37 -3.20 -2.34 -11.22
N GLN A 38 -3.20 -2.02 -9.92
CA GLN A 38 -3.68 -0.75 -9.39
C GLN A 38 -2.80 0.41 -9.90
N ILE A 39 -1.47 0.26 -9.82
CA ILE A 39 -0.54 1.31 -10.26
C ILE A 39 -0.63 1.51 -11.78
N SER A 40 -0.75 0.43 -12.54
CA SER A 40 -0.95 0.50 -14.00
C SER A 40 -2.24 1.26 -14.35
N ALA A 41 -3.34 0.99 -13.64
CA ALA A 41 -4.59 1.73 -13.81
C ALA A 41 -4.44 3.21 -13.44
N MET A 42 -3.72 3.52 -12.36
CA MET A 42 -3.44 4.89 -11.95
C MET A 42 -2.61 5.64 -13.01
N LEU A 43 -1.56 5.02 -13.56
CA LEU A 43 -0.75 5.59 -14.63
C LEU A 43 -1.56 5.80 -15.91
N ALA A 44 -2.33 4.80 -16.34
CA ALA A 44 -3.18 4.88 -17.54
C ALA A 44 -4.28 5.95 -17.40
N GLY A 45 -4.80 6.17 -16.19
CA GLY A 45 -5.79 7.21 -15.90
C GLY A 45 -5.24 8.64 -15.95
N CYS A 46 -3.92 8.83 -15.96
CA CYS A 46 -3.30 10.15 -15.91
C CYS A 46 -2.80 10.63 -17.28
N SER A 47 -3.66 11.36 -18.00
CA SER A 47 -3.31 11.89 -19.33
C SER A 47 -2.15 12.90 -19.37
N GLY A 48 -1.82 13.54 -18.25
CA GLY A 48 -0.69 14.48 -18.14
C GLY A 48 0.63 13.81 -17.71
N GLY A 49 0.62 12.52 -17.40
CA GLY A 49 1.75 11.80 -16.80
C GLY A 49 1.94 12.10 -15.31
N TYR A 50 2.65 11.23 -14.61
CA TYR A 50 2.98 11.41 -13.20
C TYR A 50 4.30 12.16 -13.06
N GLN A 51 4.25 13.38 -12.52
CA GLN A 51 5.41 14.26 -12.37
C GLN A 51 5.92 14.26 -10.94
N LEU A 52 7.24 14.39 -10.76
CA LEU A 52 7.86 14.49 -9.45
C LEU A 52 7.31 15.71 -8.70
N PHE A 53 6.66 15.46 -7.56
CA PHE A 53 6.08 16.49 -6.71
C PHE A 53 7.01 16.86 -5.55
N VAL A 54 7.55 15.86 -4.86
CA VAL A 54 8.48 16.11 -3.74
C VAL A 54 9.40 14.92 -3.52
N THR A 55 10.64 15.22 -3.12
CA THR A 55 11.56 14.24 -2.55
C THR A 55 11.53 14.34 -1.03
N ILE A 56 11.45 13.21 -0.35
CA ILE A 56 11.39 13.07 1.11
C ILE A 56 12.61 12.29 1.56
N ASN A 57 13.33 12.79 2.58
CA ASN A 57 14.45 12.07 3.18
C ASN A 57 13.90 10.92 4.04
N THR A 58 14.28 9.66 3.79
CA THR A 58 13.76 8.53 4.57
C THR A 58 14.25 8.49 6.00
N THR A 59 15.39 9.12 6.30
CA THR A 59 15.97 9.19 7.65
C THR A 59 15.26 10.22 8.51
N THR A 60 14.99 11.41 7.97
CA THR A 60 14.36 12.51 8.76
C THR A 60 12.85 12.63 8.55
N ASN A 61 12.30 11.97 7.52
CA ASN A 61 10.93 12.14 7.03
C ASN A 61 10.57 13.57 6.58
N ASP A 62 11.57 14.43 6.37
CA ASP A 62 11.34 15.79 5.92
C ASP A 62 11.35 15.90 4.39
N PRO A 63 10.47 16.74 3.81
CA PRO A 63 10.55 17.09 2.40
C PRO A 63 11.82 17.90 2.16
N ILE A 64 12.65 17.44 1.22
CA ILE A 64 13.87 18.16 0.80
C ILE A 64 13.65 18.96 -0.50
N GLY A 65 12.38 19.06 -0.94
CA GLY A 65 11.95 19.78 -2.14
C GLY A 65 11.82 18.89 -3.38
N ALA A 66 11.24 19.45 -4.45
CA ALA A 66 11.12 18.81 -5.77
C ALA A 66 12.44 18.85 -6.56
N VAL A 67 13.58 18.86 -5.88
CA VAL A 67 14.87 18.79 -6.55
C VAL A 67 14.93 17.37 -7.14
N PRO A 68 15.00 17.21 -8.47
CA PRO A 68 15.25 15.90 -9.05
C PRO A 68 16.62 15.50 -8.50
N ALA A 69 16.66 14.50 -7.62
CA ALA A 69 17.87 13.73 -7.47
C ALA A 69 18.27 13.29 -8.89
N ALA A 70 19.56 13.28 -9.24
CA ALA A 70 20.02 13.01 -10.61
C ALA A 70 19.40 11.73 -11.23
N ASP A 71 18.92 10.81 -10.38
CA ASP A 71 18.34 9.52 -10.73
C ASP A 71 16.81 9.44 -10.55
N ALA A 72 16.12 10.56 -10.31
CA ALA A 72 14.66 10.64 -10.22
C ALA A 72 14.12 11.19 -11.55
N PRO A 73 13.43 10.37 -12.36
CA PRO A 73 12.87 10.85 -13.62
C PRO A 73 11.83 11.94 -13.35
N ALA A 74 11.77 12.95 -14.21
CA ALA A 74 10.76 14.01 -14.07
C ALA A 74 9.34 13.48 -14.28
N VAL A 75 9.19 12.40 -15.07
CA VAL A 75 7.92 11.74 -15.39
C VAL A 75 8.10 10.22 -15.28
N LEU A 76 7.13 9.51 -14.69
CA LEU A 76 7.12 8.05 -14.66
C LEU A 76 6.79 7.45 -16.03
N ASP A 77 7.60 6.50 -16.50
CA ASP A 77 7.30 5.67 -17.66
C ASP A 77 6.58 4.39 -17.23
N PRO A 78 5.34 4.12 -17.67
CA PRO A 78 4.62 2.89 -17.34
C PRO A 78 5.33 1.61 -17.82
N ASN A 79 6.17 1.68 -18.86
CA ASN A 79 6.89 0.51 -19.38
C ASN A 79 8.02 0.03 -18.46
N GLU A 80 8.41 0.83 -17.47
CA GLU A 80 9.47 0.52 -16.52
C GLU A 80 8.91 -0.08 -15.21
N ILE A 81 7.61 -0.39 -15.19
CA ILE A 81 6.97 -1.12 -14.11
C ILE A 81 7.12 -2.63 -14.30
N SER A 82 7.48 -3.30 -13.22
CA SER A 82 7.60 -4.75 -13.15
C SER A 82 7.03 -5.26 -11.84
N SER A 83 6.55 -6.50 -11.83
CA SER A 83 6.09 -7.18 -10.61
C SER A 83 7.19 -8.09 -10.05
N ALA A 84 7.31 -8.14 -8.73
CA ALA A 84 8.17 -9.06 -8.02
C ALA A 84 7.44 -9.60 -6.78
N GLY A 85 6.85 -10.79 -6.92
CA GLY A 85 5.94 -11.33 -5.89
C GLY A 85 4.71 -10.43 -5.74
N ASP A 86 4.49 -9.91 -4.54
CA ASP A 86 3.37 -9.01 -4.23
C ASP A 86 3.70 -7.52 -4.43
N ASP A 87 4.98 -7.21 -4.66
CA ASP A 87 5.47 -5.85 -4.78
C ASP A 87 5.47 -5.41 -6.25
N CYS A 88 5.06 -4.16 -6.44
CA CYS A 88 5.26 -3.47 -7.70
C CYS A 88 6.53 -2.63 -7.66
N LEU A 89 7.34 -2.76 -8.71
CA LEU A 89 8.66 -2.15 -8.80
C LEU A 89 8.75 -1.21 -9.99
N TYR A 90 9.33 -0.03 -9.76
CA TYR A 90 9.78 0.89 -10.79
C TYR A 90 11.32 0.95 -10.75
N LYS A 91 11.98 0.50 -11.84
CA LYS A 91 13.45 0.35 -11.89
C LYS A 91 14.02 -0.40 -10.67
N GLY A 92 13.35 -1.46 -10.24
CA GLY A 92 13.75 -2.25 -9.07
C GLY A 92 13.44 -1.64 -7.71
N ASN A 93 12.82 -0.45 -7.63
CA ASN A 93 12.42 0.18 -6.37
C ASN A 93 10.92 0.06 -6.16
N LYS A 94 10.47 -0.16 -4.92
CA LYS A 94 9.05 -0.32 -4.61
C LYS A 94 8.27 0.94 -4.95
N ILE A 95 7.22 0.78 -5.75
CA ILE A 95 6.25 1.82 -6.08
C ILE A 95 4.90 1.46 -5.45
N ALA A 96 4.22 2.45 -4.87
CA ALA A 96 2.92 2.27 -4.24
C ALA A 96 2.06 3.53 -4.35
N PRO A 97 0.72 3.41 -4.28
CA PRO A 97 -0.14 4.56 -4.05
C PRO A 97 0.25 5.29 -2.76
N SER A 98 0.27 6.61 -2.79
CA SER A 98 0.42 7.41 -1.58
C SER A 98 -0.92 7.58 -0.85
N LYS A 99 -0.88 8.08 0.39
CA LYS A 99 -2.09 8.48 1.14
C LYS A 99 -2.86 9.62 0.46
N GLU A 100 -2.19 10.42 -0.35
CA GLU A 100 -2.80 11.52 -1.10
C GLU A 100 -3.35 10.97 -2.43
N ALA A 101 -4.64 11.19 -2.67
CA ALA A 101 -5.32 10.73 -3.88
C ALA A 101 -4.57 11.22 -5.14
N THR A 102 -4.46 10.36 -6.17
CA THR A 102 -3.75 10.64 -7.44
C THR A 102 -2.22 10.80 -7.35
N SER A 103 -1.61 10.28 -6.27
CA SER A 103 -0.16 10.30 -6.15
C SER A 103 0.43 8.91 -5.90
N LEU A 104 1.66 8.73 -6.37
CA LEU A 104 2.45 7.52 -6.25
C LEU A 104 3.71 7.84 -5.45
N ILE A 105 4.19 6.90 -4.65
CA ILE A 105 5.47 6.99 -3.96
C ILE A 105 6.38 5.90 -4.48
N ILE A 106 7.62 6.28 -4.81
CA ILE A 106 8.72 5.36 -5.04
C ILE A 106 9.65 5.42 -3.84
N THR A 107 9.88 4.28 -3.20
CA THR A 107 10.75 4.15 -2.03
C THR A 107 12.13 3.65 -2.46
N LYS A 108 13.14 4.51 -2.30
CA LYS A 108 14.57 4.16 -2.39
C LYS A 108 15.17 4.04 -0.98
N PRO A 109 16.39 3.49 -0.81
CA PRO A 109 17.02 3.34 0.51
C PRO A 109 17.11 4.64 1.32
N THR A 110 17.44 5.76 0.67
CA THR A 110 17.71 7.05 1.33
C THR A 110 16.66 8.13 1.07
N PHE A 111 15.78 7.90 0.09
CA PHE A 111 14.79 8.88 -0.35
C PHE A 111 13.48 8.21 -0.72
N GLN A 112 12.37 8.92 -0.51
CA GLN A 112 11.09 8.63 -1.15
C GLN A 112 10.80 9.73 -2.17
N TYR A 113 10.36 9.35 -3.35
CA TYR A 113 9.90 10.29 -4.37
C TYR A 113 8.39 10.18 -4.47
N GLN A 114 7.68 11.27 -4.20
CA GLN A 114 6.25 11.34 -4.43
C GLN A 114 6.01 11.98 -5.80
N TYR A 115 5.24 11.28 -6.63
CA TYR A 115 4.79 11.73 -7.94
C TYR A 115 3.30 12.04 -7.90
N LYS A 116 2.88 13.09 -8.58
CA LYS A 116 1.46 13.45 -8.72
C LYS A 116 1.05 13.40 -10.19
N CYS A 117 -0.19 13.01 -10.44
CA CYS A 117 -0.76 13.14 -11.76
C CYS A 117 -0.80 14.61 -12.18
N ALA A 118 -0.14 14.95 -13.28
CA ALA A 118 -0.13 16.29 -13.79
C ALA A 118 -1.47 16.63 -14.46
N PRO A 119 -1.94 17.89 -14.35
CA PRO A 119 -3.08 18.35 -15.13
C PRO A 119 -2.76 18.19 -16.62
N LYS A 120 -3.75 17.77 -17.40
CA LYS A 120 -3.62 17.66 -18.86
C LYS A 120 -3.20 19.03 -19.42
N VAL A 121 -1.98 19.12 -19.95
CA VAL A 121 -1.53 20.32 -20.66
C VAL A 121 -2.39 20.41 -21.93
N ARG A 122 -3.19 21.46 -22.02
CA ARG A 122 -4.17 21.68 -23.09
C ARG A 122 -3.56 22.47 -24.23
#